data_AF-W1XCH7-F1
#
_entry.id   AF-W1XCH7-F1
#
_cell.length_a   1.000
_cell.length_b   1.000
_cell.length_c   1.000
_cell.angle_alpha   90.00
_cell.angle_beta   90.00
_cell.angle_gamma   90.00
#
_symmetry.space_group_name_H-M   'P 1'
#
loop_
_entity.id
_entity.type
_entity.pdbx_description
1 polymer ?
#
loop_
_entity_poly.entity_id
_entity_poly.type
_entity_poly.pdbx_seq_one_letter_code
_entity_poly.pdbx_strand_id
1 'polypeptide(L)'
;MLNQKIQNPNPDELMIEVDLCYELDPYELKLDEMIEAEPEPEMIEGLPASDALTPADRYLELFEHVQSAKIFPDSKTFPDCAPKMDPLDILIRYRKVRRHRDFDLRKFVENHF
;
A
#
# COMPACT_ATOMS: atom_id res chain seq x y z
N MET A 1 38.58 2.63 -42.80
CA MET A 1 37.96 2.63 -41.46
C MET A 1 36.92 1.51 -41.47
N LEU A 2 37.25 0.39 -40.83
CA LEU A 2 36.61 -0.91 -41.03
C LEU A 2 35.34 -1.08 -40.18
N ASN A 3 34.26 -1.50 -40.84
CA ASN A 3 33.01 -1.96 -40.25
C ASN A 3 33.26 -3.09 -39.25
N GLN A 4 33.00 -2.86 -37.96
CA GLN A 4 32.95 -3.92 -36.96
C GLN A 4 31.52 -4.47 -36.91
N LYS A 5 31.30 -5.50 -37.72
CA LYS A 5 30.13 -6.36 -37.70
C LYS A 5 30.17 -7.15 -36.38
N ILE A 6 29.27 -6.84 -35.45
CA ILE A 6 29.06 -7.64 -34.24
C ILE A 6 28.62 -9.03 -34.73
N GLN A 7 29.54 -9.99 -34.70
CA GLN A 7 29.21 -11.38 -34.93
C GLN A 7 28.45 -11.87 -33.70
N ASN A 8 27.19 -12.23 -33.88
CA ASN A 8 26.44 -13.05 -32.93
C ASN A 8 27.15 -14.41 -32.85
N PRO A 9 27.71 -14.82 -31.69
CA PRO A 9 28.15 -16.20 -31.57
C PRO A 9 26.94 -17.14 -31.51
N ASN A 10 27.17 -18.32 -32.06
CA ASN A 10 26.26 -19.42 -32.39
C ASN A 10 25.45 -19.91 -31.15
N PRO A 11 24.20 -20.42 -31.29
CA PRO A 11 23.38 -20.89 -30.15
C PRO A 11 23.87 -22.20 -29.49
N ASP A 12 24.96 -22.79 -30.00
CA ASP A 12 25.31 -24.20 -29.75
C ASP A 12 26.46 -24.42 -28.74
N GLU A 13 26.79 -23.45 -27.87
CA GLU A 13 27.91 -23.60 -26.91
C GLU A 13 27.55 -23.38 -25.44
N LEU A 14 26.35 -23.81 -25.02
CA LEU A 14 26.07 -24.07 -23.60
C LEU A 14 25.28 -25.38 -23.44
N MET A 15 25.89 -26.49 -23.84
CA MET A 15 25.50 -27.81 -23.33
C MET A 15 25.83 -27.85 -21.83
N ILE A 16 24.88 -27.42 -21.01
CA ILE A 16 24.87 -27.76 -19.59
C ILE A 16 24.41 -29.23 -19.53
N GLU A 17 25.35 -30.17 -19.69
CA GLU A 17 25.17 -31.56 -19.26
C GLU A 17 25.26 -31.61 -17.73
N VAL A 18 24.30 -30.96 -17.09
CA VAL A 18 23.95 -31.23 -15.70
C VAL A 18 22.48 -31.53 -15.79
N ASP A 19 22.10 -32.79 -15.58
CA ASP A 19 20.76 -33.11 -15.14
C ASP A 19 20.54 -32.23 -13.90
N LEU A 20 19.87 -31.08 -14.09
CA LEU A 20 19.39 -30.27 -12.98
C LEU A 20 18.31 -31.14 -12.34
N CYS A 21 18.75 -32.01 -11.43
CA CYS A 21 17.86 -32.72 -10.54
C CYS A 21 17.31 -31.62 -9.63
N TYR A 22 16.21 -31.01 -10.06
CA TYR A 22 15.39 -30.19 -9.19
C TYR A 22 14.86 -31.13 -8.12
N GLU A 23 15.64 -31.31 -7.06
CA GLU A 23 15.14 -31.92 -5.84
C GLU A 23 14.00 -31.01 -5.39
N LEU A 24 12.77 -31.54 -5.44
CA LEU A 24 11.62 -30.83 -4.93
C LEU A 24 11.90 -30.53 -3.46
N ASP A 25 11.94 -29.25 -3.10
CA ASP A 25 12.09 -28.84 -1.72
C ASP A 25 10.96 -29.52 -0.92
N PRO A 26 11.27 -30.30 0.13
CA PRO A 26 10.22 -30.91 0.97
C PRO A 26 9.28 -29.87 1.61
N TYR A 27 9.65 -28.58 1.59
CA TYR A 27 8.81 -27.45 2.00
C TYR A 27 8.19 -26.66 0.83
N GLU A 28 8.25 -27.17 -0.39
CA GLU A 28 7.59 -26.54 -1.53
C GLU A 28 6.07 -26.50 -1.27
N LEU A 29 5.56 -25.30 -0.99
CA LEU A 29 4.16 -25.06 -0.67
C LEU A 29 3.29 -25.47 -1.86
N LYS A 30 2.58 -26.60 -1.74
CA LYS A 30 1.66 -27.09 -2.77
C LYS A 30 0.38 -26.27 -2.69
N LEU A 31 0.12 -25.48 -3.72
CA LEU A 31 -1.05 -24.61 -3.83
C LEU A 31 -2.38 -25.39 -3.68
N ASP A 32 -2.40 -26.66 -4.12
CA ASP A 32 -3.57 -27.54 -4.04
C ASP A 32 -3.91 -27.99 -2.59
N GLU A 33 -2.95 -27.94 -1.65
CA GLU A 33 -3.14 -28.26 -0.23
C GLU A 33 -3.35 -27.00 0.64
N MET A 34 -3.16 -25.81 0.08
CA MET A 34 -3.43 -24.57 0.77
C MET A 34 -4.94 -24.33 0.81
N ILE A 35 -5.52 -24.48 1.99
CA ILE A 35 -6.91 -24.08 2.24
C ILE A 35 -6.98 -22.56 1.97
N GLU A 36 -7.75 -22.13 0.96
CA GLU A 36 -7.96 -20.71 0.59
C GLU A 36 -8.70 -19.87 1.67
N ALA A 37 -8.71 -20.32 2.93
CA ALA A 37 -9.32 -19.58 4.01
C ALA A 37 -8.38 -18.45 4.43
N GLU A 38 -8.62 -17.24 3.92
CA GLU A 38 -8.07 -16.01 4.50
C GLU A 38 -8.45 -16.00 6.00
N PRO A 39 -7.47 -16.01 6.93
CA PRO A 39 -7.77 -16.09 8.35
C PRO A 39 -8.55 -14.85 8.78
N GLU A 40 -9.67 -15.05 9.47
CA GLU A 40 -10.43 -13.92 10.02
C GLU A 40 -9.56 -13.15 11.03
N PRO A 41 -9.63 -11.81 11.05
CA PRO A 41 -8.79 -11.00 11.91
C PRO A 41 -9.07 -11.32 13.39
N GLU A 42 -8.11 -11.96 14.06
CA GLU A 42 -8.19 -12.22 15.50
C GLU A 42 -8.08 -10.89 16.29
N MET A 43 -8.96 -10.69 17.28
CA MET A 43 -8.87 -9.55 18.18
C MET A 43 -7.84 -9.82 19.28
N ILE A 44 -6.75 -9.06 19.30
CA ILE A 44 -5.74 -9.11 20.37
C ILE A 44 -6.16 -8.15 21.49
N GLU A 45 -6.28 -8.66 22.71
CA GLU A 45 -6.71 -7.89 23.88
C GLU A 45 -5.77 -6.70 24.16
N GLY A 46 -6.34 -5.49 24.24
CA GLY A 46 -5.59 -4.25 24.49
C GLY A 46 -5.12 -3.49 23.25
N LEU A 47 -5.32 -4.03 22.04
CA LEU A 47 -5.10 -3.31 20.78
C LEU A 47 -6.43 -2.74 20.24
N PRO A 48 -6.41 -1.57 19.57
CA PRO A 48 -7.61 -1.08 18.89
C PRO A 48 -8.02 -2.08 17.80
N ALA A 49 -9.32 -2.20 17.56
CA ALA A 49 -9.83 -3.02 16.47
C ALA A 49 -9.12 -2.63 15.18
N SER A 50 -8.59 -3.65 14.47
CA SER A 50 -7.97 -3.43 13.17
C SER A 50 -9.00 -2.76 12.27
N ASP A 51 -8.61 -1.64 11.68
CA ASP A 51 -9.51 -0.87 10.84
C ASP A 51 -9.85 -1.69 9.59
N ALA A 52 -11.13 -2.06 9.45
CA ALA A 52 -11.60 -2.80 8.29
C ALA A 52 -11.52 -1.98 6.99
N LEU A 53 -11.40 -0.65 7.09
CA LEU A 53 -11.29 0.25 5.94
C LEU A 53 -9.85 0.68 5.73
N THR A 54 -9.47 0.83 4.46
CA THR A 54 -8.22 1.54 4.15
C THR A 54 -8.36 3.01 4.55
N PRO A 55 -7.25 3.73 4.84
CA PRO A 55 -7.33 5.15 5.13
C PRO A 55 -7.98 5.98 4.02
N ALA A 56 -7.82 5.55 2.76
CA ALA A 56 -8.47 6.18 1.62
C ALA A 56 -9.99 5.99 1.67
N ASP A 57 -10.47 4.79 2.02
CA ASP A 57 -11.91 4.51 2.15
C ASP A 57 -12.52 5.16 3.39
N ARG A 58 -11.76 5.24 4.49
CA ARG A 58 -12.20 5.88 5.72
C ARG A 58 -12.41 7.38 5.56
N TYR A 59 -11.46 8.07 4.94
CA TYR A 59 -11.47 9.54 4.85
C TYR A 59 -11.88 10.09 3.48
N LEU A 60 -12.06 9.24 2.47
CA LEU A 60 -12.59 9.57 1.14
C LEU A 60 -11.93 10.84 0.56
N GLU A 61 -12.75 11.86 0.25
CA GLU A 61 -12.29 13.11 -0.35
C GLU A 61 -11.34 13.95 0.54
N LEU A 62 -11.31 13.71 1.86
CA LEU A 62 -10.37 14.36 2.75
C LEU A 62 -8.98 13.79 2.52
N PHE A 63 -8.87 12.47 2.35
CA PHE A 63 -7.61 11.81 2.05
C PHE A 63 -7.02 12.35 0.74
N GLU A 64 -7.79 12.33 -0.35
CA GLU A 64 -7.32 12.82 -1.66
C GLU A 64 -6.87 14.29 -1.61
N HIS A 65 -7.59 15.13 -0.87
CA HIS A 65 -7.26 16.54 -0.74
C HIS A 65 -5.96 16.75 0.06
N VAL A 66 -5.77 16.02 1.16
CA VAL A 66 -4.53 16.08 1.95
C VAL A 66 -3.32 15.63 1.13
N GLN A 67 -3.45 14.52 0.40
CA GLN A 67 -2.38 14.00 -0.46
C GLN A 67 -2.05 14.99 -1.60
N SER A 68 -3.07 15.56 -2.24
CA SER A 68 -2.90 16.54 -3.34
C SER A 68 -2.29 17.85 -2.87
N ALA A 69 -2.64 18.29 -1.66
CA ALA A 69 -2.13 19.53 -1.06
C ALA A 69 -0.68 19.41 -0.55
N LYS A 70 -0.11 18.19 -0.48
CA LYS A 70 1.26 17.93 0.00
C LYS A 70 1.57 18.62 1.33
N ILE A 71 0.62 18.51 2.28
CA ILE A 71 0.75 19.13 3.61
C ILE A 71 1.92 18.50 4.38
N PHE A 72 2.12 17.20 4.19
CA PHE A 72 3.19 16.41 4.77
C PHE A 72 4.27 16.13 3.71
N PRO A 73 5.54 15.94 4.14
CA PRO A 73 6.64 15.63 3.24
C PRO A 73 6.52 14.24 2.60
N ASP A 74 5.72 13.36 3.20
CA ASP A 74 5.49 11.97 2.79
C ASP A 74 4.00 11.60 2.81
N SER A 75 3.68 10.46 2.19
CA SER A 75 2.31 9.98 1.99
C SER A 75 1.77 9.12 3.14
N LYS A 76 2.58 8.84 4.16
CA LYS A 76 2.24 7.90 5.26
C LYS A 76 1.94 8.63 6.57
N THR A 77 2.45 9.85 6.75
CA THR A 77 2.21 10.64 7.97
C THR A 77 0.72 10.86 8.26
N PHE A 78 -0.08 11.29 7.27
CA PHE A 78 -1.51 11.54 7.50
C PHE A 78 -2.30 10.29 7.95
N PRO A 79 -2.26 9.14 7.22
CA PRO A 79 -3.00 7.95 7.63
C PRO A 79 -2.50 7.33 8.95
N ASP A 80 -1.25 7.59 9.34
CA ASP A 80 -0.70 7.13 10.61
C ASP A 80 -1.10 8.02 11.81
N CYS A 81 -1.68 9.21 11.58
CA CYS A 81 -2.16 10.06 12.66
C CYS A 81 -3.47 9.53 13.27
N ALA A 82 -3.49 9.39 14.60
CA ALA A 82 -4.69 9.00 15.32
C ALA A 82 -5.73 10.14 15.30
N PRO A 83 -6.96 9.90 14.83
CA PRO A 83 -7.99 10.93 14.83
C PRO A 83 -8.43 11.28 16.26
N LYS A 84 -8.68 12.57 16.52
CA LYS A 84 -9.14 13.08 17.83
C LYS A 84 -10.62 12.81 18.12
N MET A 85 -11.38 12.37 17.12
CA MET A 85 -12.80 12.02 17.21
C MET A 85 -13.15 10.99 16.14
N ASP A 86 -14.43 10.61 16.04
CA ASP A 86 -14.89 9.64 15.06
C ASP A 86 -14.52 10.08 13.61
N PRO A 87 -13.92 9.20 12.79
CA PRO A 87 -13.55 9.52 11.41
C PRO A 87 -14.70 10.07 10.56
N LEU A 88 -15.92 9.55 10.76
CA LEU A 88 -17.09 10.00 10.04
C LEU A 88 -17.48 11.43 10.45
N ASP A 89 -17.36 11.76 11.72
CA ASP A 89 -17.59 13.12 12.22
C ASP A 89 -16.58 14.12 11.65
N ILE A 90 -15.30 13.73 11.56
CA ILE A 90 -14.25 14.54 10.91
C ILE A 90 -14.64 14.78 9.45
N LEU A 91 -15.07 13.75 8.73
CA LEU A 91 -15.47 13.86 7.32
C LEU A 91 -16.70 14.75 7.13
N ILE A 92 -17.71 14.63 7.99
CA ILE A 92 -18.90 15.49 7.97
C ILE A 92 -18.52 16.95 8.21
N ARG A 93 -17.65 17.22 9.18
CA ARG A 93 -17.14 18.57 9.45
C ARG A 93 -16.39 19.13 8.26
N TYR A 94 -15.47 18.35 7.69
CA TYR A 94 -14.74 18.72 6.48
C TYR A 94 -15.68 19.09 5.34
N ARG A 95 -16.70 18.27 5.04
CA ARG A 95 -17.69 18.56 3.99
C ARG A 95 -18.43 19.89 4.19
N LYS A 96 -18.70 20.27 5.44
CA LYS A 96 -19.36 21.55 5.78
C LYS A 96 -18.44 22.75 5.54
N VAL A 97 -17.16 22.63 5.90
CA VAL A 97 -16.23 23.77 5.87
C VAL A 97 -15.42 23.89 4.59
N ARG A 98 -15.23 22.81 3.81
CA ARG A 98 -14.33 22.80 2.64
C ARG A 98 -14.70 23.80 1.54
N ARG A 99 -15.94 24.29 1.52
CA ARG A 99 -16.45 25.26 0.54
C ARG A 99 -16.34 26.72 1.02
N HIS A 100 -15.90 26.96 2.26
CA HIS A 100 -15.66 28.31 2.74
C HIS A 100 -14.42 28.92 2.09
N ARG A 101 -14.47 30.23 1.81
CA ARG A 101 -13.33 30.97 1.23
C ARG A 101 -12.09 30.98 2.11
N ASP A 102 -12.27 31.00 3.43
CA ASP A 102 -11.18 31.07 4.40
C ASP A 102 -10.77 29.69 4.94
N PHE A 103 -11.16 28.62 4.25
CA PHE A 103 -10.84 27.25 4.67
C PHE A 103 -9.34 26.96 4.48
N ASP A 104 -8.69 26.55 5.55
CA ASP A 104 -7.30 26.13 5.58
C ASP A 104 -7.22 24.64 5.92
N LEU A 105 -6.83 23.82 4.93
CA LEU A 105 -6.75 22.37 5.08
C LEU A 105 -5.71 21.94 6.12
N ARG A 106 -4.56 22.65 6.21
CA ARG A 106 -3.52 22.32 7.18
C ARG A 106 -4.03 22.50 8.60
N LYS A 107 -4.64 23.66 8.89
CA LYS A 107 -5.26 23.91 10.20
C LYS A 107 -6.39 22.95 10.51
N PHE A 108 -7.16 22.57 9.49
CA PHE A 108 -8.23 21.58 9.67
C PHE A 108 -7.66 20.23 10.13
N VAL A 109 -6.61 19.73 9.47
CA VAL A 109 -5.95 18.47 9.82
C VAL A 109 -5.35 18.56 11.23
N GLU A 110 -4.56 19.60 11.54
CA GLU A 110 -3.95 19.81 12.86
C GLU A 110 -4.97 19.85 14.02
N ASN A 111 -6.19 20.31 13.75
CA ASN A 111 -7.24 20.38 14.77
C ASN A 111 -7.97 19.03 14.99
N HIS A 112 -7.96 18.12 14.02
CA HIS A 112 -8.78 16.88 14.06
C HIS A 112 -7.95 15.58 14.13
N PHE A 113 -6.67 15.64 13.81
CA PHE A 113 -5.67 14.56 13.92
C PHE A 113 -4.56 15.06 14.85
#